data_AF-A0A0K2UU59-F1
#
_entry.id   AF-A0A0K2UU59-F1
#
_cell.length_a   1.000
_cell.length_b   1.000
_cell.length_c   1.000
_cell.angle_alpha   90.00
_cell.angle_beta   90.00
_cell.angle_gamma   90.00
#
_symmetry.space_group_name_H-M   'P 1'
#
loop_
_entity.id
_entity.type
_entity.pdbx_description
1 polymer ?
#
loop_
_entity_poly.entity_id
_entity_poly.type
_entity_poly.pdbx_seq_one_letter_code
_entity_poly.pdbx_strand_id
1 'polypeptide(L)'
;MEGRAQQTLPALLPPGMAREDWKIIKAISEVLNISLPYDSIEELRRRMGEISPNLIRYGALEEANFFKQSSEITMIGNVQQHISFGVSKTQLEDFYMTDSISRASPTMAKCISAARHSKGVKPET
;
A
#
# COMPACT_ATOMS: atom_id res chain seq x y z
N MET A 1 1.93 5.64 -10.38
CA MET A 1 2.75 6.07 -9.22
C MET A 1 4.21 6.09 -9.68
N GLU A 2 5.01 7.05 -9.21
CA GLU A 2 6.37 7.31 -9.71
C GLU A 2 7.50 6.58 -8.96
N GLY A 3 7.24 6.01 -7.78
CA GLY A 3 8.23 5.22 -7.03
C GLY A 3 9.10 6.01 -6.03
N ARG A 4 8.83 7.30 -5.83
CA ARG A 4 9.51 8.14 -4.83
C ARG A 4 9.18 7.66 -3.41
N ALA A 5 10.22 7.40 -2.61
CA ALA A 5 10.04 7.04 -1.20
C ALA A 5 9.65 8.26 -0.35
N GLN A 6 8.67 8.09 0.53
CA GLN A 6 8.21 9.10 1.48
C GLN A 6 8.18 8.50 2.89
N GLN A 7 8.39 9.33 3.90
CA GLN A 7 8.32 8.94 5.30
C GLN A 7 7.22 9.71 6.01
N THR A 8 6.36 8.99 6.72
CA THR A 8 5.38 9.57 7.63
C THR A 8 6.02 9.90 8.98
N LEU A 9 5.48 10.92 9.65
CA LEU A 9 5.84 11.27 11.02
C LEU A 9 4.65 10.98 11.93
N PRO A 10 4.88 10.43 13.15
CA PRO A 10 3.80 10.15 14.09
C PRO A 10 3.14 11.46 14.52
N ALA A 11 1.85 11.61 14.21
CA ALA A 11 1.07 12.77 14.65
C ALA A 11 0.45 12.56 16.04
N LEU A 12 0.06 11.33 16.36
CA LEU A 12 -0.57 10.93 17.62
C LEU A 12 -0.04 9.55 18.05
N LEU A 13 -0.21 9.24 19.32
CA LEU A 13 0.06 7.89 19.83
C LEU A 13 -1.09 6.94 19.47
N PRO A 14 -0.81 5.65 19.21
CA PRO A 14 -1.86 4.66 18.95
C PRO A 14 -2.85 4.55 20.13
N PRO A 15 -4.15 4.38 19.86
CA PRO A 15 -5.17 4.33 20.92
C PRO A 15 -5.11 3.02 21.73
N GLY A 16 -5.33 3.12 23.05
CA GLY A 16 -5.43 1.97 23.94
C GLY A 16 -4.17 1.10 23.98
N MET A 17 -4.31 -0.18 23.64
CA MET A 17 -3.21 -1.16 23.62
C MET A 17 -2.61 -1.38 22.24
N ALA A 18 -2.95 -0.54 21.25
CA ALA A 18 -2.34 -0.61 19.93
C ALA A 18 -0.82 -0.36 20.00
N ARG A 19 -0.09 -0.95 19.06
CA ARG A 19 1.38 -0.88 18.94
C ARG A 19 1.75 -0.66 17.48
N GLU A 20 2.99 -0.24 17.23
CA GLU A 20 3.52 -0.12 15.87
C GLU A 20 3.60 -1.49 15.19
N ASP A 21 3.21 -1.56 13.92
CA ASP A 21 3.06 -2.83 13.18
C ASP A 21 4.33 -3.69 13.17
N TRP A 22 5.50 -3.08 12.95
CA TRP A 22 6.77 -3.81 12.89
C TRP A 22 7.15 -4.42 14.25
N LYS A 23 6.78 -3.77 15.37
CA LYS A 23 6.99 -4.30 16.73
C LYS A 23 6.09 -5.51 16.98
N ILE A 24 4.88 -5.51 16.44
CA ILE A 24 3.94 -6.64 16.54
C ILE A 24 4.53 -7.85 15.79
N ILE A 25 4.97 -7.66 14.55
CA ILE A 25 5.57 -8.74 13.73
C ILE A 25 6.82 -9.29 14.41
N LYS A 26 7.67 -8.40 14.95
CA LYS A 26 8.85 -8.79 15.70
C LYS A 26 8.51 -9.64 16.93
N ALA A 27 7.58 -9.18 17.77
CA ALA A 27 7.18 -9.92 18.96
C ALA A 27 6.62 -11.31 18.62
N ILE A 28 5.84 -11.43 17.54
CA ILE A 28 5.38 -12.72 17.02
C ILE A 28 6.56 -13.61 16.61
N SER A 29 7.56 -13.04 15.94
CA SER A 29 8.77 -13.74 15.51
C SER A 29 9.56 -14.30 16.70
N GLU A 30 9.68 -13.54 17.80
CA GLU A 30 10.29 -14.01 19.05
C GLU A 30 9.50 -15.16 19.68
N VAL A 31 8.18 -15.07 19.73
CA VAL A 31 7.30 -16.14 20.25
C VAL A 31 7.42 -17.42 19.41
N LEU A 32 7.64 -17.30 18.10
CA LEU A 32 7.83 -18.42 17.19
C LEU A 32 9.27 -18.96 17.16
N ASN A 33 10.18 -18.41 17.97
CA ASN A 33 11.62 -18.73 17.97
C ASN A 33 12.33 -18.47 16.61
N ILE A 34 11.79 -17.60 15.77
CA ILE A 34 12.39 -17.17 14.50
C ILE A 34 12.80 -15.70 14.67
N SER A 35 13.88 -15.44 15.40
CA SER A 35 14.26 -14.07 15.75
C SER A 35 14.70 -13.25 14.53
N LEU A 36 14.09 -12.08 14.35
CA LEU A 36 14.46 -11.09 13.35
C LEU A 36 15.64 -10.25 13.84
N PRO A 37 16.67 -9.96 13.01
CA PRO A 37 17.92 -9.35 13.44
C PRO A 37 17.83 -7.81 13.55
N TYR A 38 16.77 -7.28 14.15
CA TYR A 38 16.60 -5.84 14.36
C TYR A 38 15.78 -5.54 15.61
N ASP A 39 16.27 -4.58 16.40
CA ASP A 39 15.68 -4.15 17.66
C ASP A 39 15.14 -2.72 17.63
N SER A 40 15.66 -1.88 16.74
CA SER A 40 15.20 -0.51 16.56
C SER A 40 14.66 -0.24 15.15
N ILE A 41 13.94 0.88 15.02
CA ILE A 41 13.42 1.33 13.72
C ILE A 41 14.56 1.72 12.76
N GLU A 42 15.70 2.21 13.28
CA GLU A 42 16.90 2.50 12.49
C GLU A 42 17.51 1.23 11.89
N GLU A 43 17.55 0.14 12.65
CA GLU A 43 18.04 -1.15 12.17
C GLU A 43 17.10 -1.76 11.13
N LEU A 44 15.79 -1.64 11.34
CA LEU A 44 14.80 -2.05 10.34
C LEU A 44 14.97 -1.26 9.04
N ARG A 45 15.18 0.07 9.12
CA ARG A 45 15.44 0.90 7.94
C ARG A 45 16.76 0.54 7.26
N ARG A 46 17.80 0.20 8.02
CA ARG A 46 19.06 -0.33 7.47
C ARG A 46 18.80 -1.62 6.69
N ARG A 47 18.01 -2.54 7.25
CA ARG A 47 17.60 -3.78 6.58
C ARG A 47 16.76 -3.51 5.32
N MET A 48 15.87 -2.52 5.35
CA MET A 48 15.15 -2.08 4.15
C MET A 48 16.11 -1.57 3.07
N GLY A 49 17.15 -0.83 3.45
CA GLY A 49 18.19 -0.35 2.53
C GLY A 49 19.03 -1.48 1.91
N GLU A 50 19.33 -2.53 2.68
CA GLU A 50 19.99 -3.74 2.15
C GLU A 50 19.14 -4.48 1.12
N ILE A 51 17.81 -4.50 1.31
CA ILE A 51 16.87 -5.13 0.37
C ILE A 51 16.71 -4.26 -0.87
N SER A 52 16.48 -2.97 -0.68
CA SER A 52 16.33 -2.01 -1.77
C SER A 52 16.72 -0.60 -1.32
N PRO A 53 17.84 -0.04 -1.82
CA PRO A 53 18.37 1.24 -1.36
C PRO A 53 17.48 2.43 -1.72
N ASN A 54 16.56 2.29 -2.69
CA ASN A 54 15.62 3.36 -3.05
C ASN A 54 14.62 3.67 -1.92
N LEU A 55 14.32 2.72 -1.02
CA LEU A 55 13.33 2.89 0.04
C LEU A 55 13.78 3.83 1.17
N ILE A 56 15.09 4.08 1.28
CA ILE A 56 15.68 4.99 2.28
C ILE A 56 16.06 6.35 1.68
N ARG A 57 15.98 6.52 0.37
CA ARG A 57 16.28 7.78 -0.33
C ARG A 57 15.02 8.63 -0.43
N TYR A 58 14.64 9.23 0.70
CA TYR A 58 13.41 10.00 0.79
C TYR A 58 13.42 11.22 -0.12
N GLY A 59 12.32 11.46 -0.82
CA GLY A 59 12.14 12.62 -1.69
C GLY A 59 12.87 12.55 -3.04
N ALA A 60 13.77 11.60 -3.25
CA ALA A 60 14.46 11.40 -4.53
C ALA A 60 13.65 10.46 -5.44
N LEU A 61 13.56 10.80 -6.72
CA LEU A 61 13.05 9.92 -7.75
C LEU A 61 14.24 9.27 -8.43
N GLU A 62 14.34 7.94 -8.33
CA GLU A 62 15.40 7.16 -8.97
C GLU A 62 14.86 6.58 -10.28
N GLU A 63 15.60 6.76 -11.38
CA GLU A 63 15.20 6.26 -12.69
C GLU A 63 15.37 4.73 -12.77
N ALA A 64 14.42 4.05 -13.40
CA ALA A 64 14.52 2.63 -13.73
C ALA A 64 14.95 2.47 -15.19
N ASN A 65 16.13 1.90 -15.47
CA ASN A 65 16.69 1.85 -16.83
C ASN A 65 16.45 0.52 -17.58
N PHE A 66 16.20 -0.58 -16.86
CA PHE A 66 16.21 -1.95 -17.42
C PHE A 66 14.95 -2.34 -18.22
N PHE A 67 14.30 -1.40 -18.90
CA PHE A 67 13.07 -1.66 -19.67
C PHE A 67 13.29 -2.72 -20.75
N LYS A 68 14.35 -2.59 -21.55
CA LYS A 68 14.63 -3.52 -22.68
C LYS A 68 14.88 -4.95 -22.18
N GLN A 69 15.78 -5.10 -21.22
CA GLN A 69 16.14 -6.39 -20.64
C GLN A 69 14.94 -7.06 -19.96
N SER A 70 14.11 -6.28 -19.23
CA SER A 70 12.90 -6.81 -18.61
C SER A 70 11.90 -7.36 -19.64
N SER A 71 11.76 -6.69 -20.78
CA SER A 71 10.88 -7.12 -21.87
C SER A 71 11.38 -8.40 -22.54
N GLU A 72 12.69 -8.51 -22.80
CA GLU A 72 13.32 -9.68 -23.40
C GLU A 72 13.19 -10.92 -22.50
N ILE A 73 13.44 -10.77 -21.19
CA ILE A 73 13.28 -11.86 -20.21
C ILE A 73 11.83 -12.33 -20.12
N THR A 74 10.87 -11.39 -20.12
CA THR A 74 9.44 -11.71 -20.04
C THR A 74 8.97 -12.50 -21.26
N MET A 75 9.54 -12.24 -22.45
CA MET A 75 9.23 -12.98 -23.68
C MET A 75 9.75 -14.42 -23.67
N ILE A 76 10.90 -14.68 -23.04
CA ILE A 76 11.50 -16.03 -22.95
C ILE A 76 10.66 -16.95 -22.04
N GLY A 77 9.96 -16.39 -21.05
CA GLY A 77 9.17 -17.14 -20.07
C GLY A 77 7.91 -17.84 -20.59
N ASN A 78 7.54 -17.69 -21.87
CA ASN A 78 6.36 -18.34 -22.49
C ASN A 78 5.06 -18.25 -21.67
N VAL A 79 4.84 -17.17 -20.90
CA VAL A 79 3.57 -16.92 -20.23
C VAL A 79 2.65 -16.14 -21.18
N GLN A 80 2.29 -16.75 -22.31
CA GLN A 80 1.19 -16.25 -23.13
C GLN A 80 -0.13 -16.79 -22.58
N GLN A 81 -0.53 -16.33 -21.39
CA GLN A 81 -1.94 -16.40 -21.04
C GLN A 81 -2.62 -15.22 -21.72
N HIS A 82 -3.21 -15.46 -22.90
CA HIS A 82 -4.10 -14.52 -23.57
C HIS A 82 -5.43 -14.45 -22.79
N ILE A 83 -5.36 -14.04 -21.53
CA ILE A 83 -6.54 -13.70 -20.74
C ILE A 83 -7.01 -12.38 -21.31
N SER A 84 -8.21 -12.36 -21.89
CA SER A 84 -8.92 -11.09 -22.06
C SER A 84 -9.07 -10.53 -20.66
N PHE A 85 -8.22 -9.56 -20.29
CA PHE A 85 -8.42 -8.74 -19.11
C PHE A 85 -9.65 -7.86 -19.39
N GLY A 86 -10.83 -8.48 -19.35
CA GLY A 86 -12.06 -7.77 -19.06
C GLY A 86 -11.86 -7.21 -17.67
N VAL A 87 -11.29 -6.01 -17.57
CA VAL A 87 -11.16 -5.29 -16.31
C VAL A 87 -12.58 -5.10 -15.82
N SER A 88 -13.01 -5.96 -14.89
CA SER A 88 -14.41 -6.04 -14.47
C SER A 88 -14.92 -4.71 -13.90
N LYS A 89 -14.01 -3.84 -13.45
CA LYS A 89 -14.30 -2.51 -12.92
C LYS A 89 -13.25 -1.51 -13.40
N THR A 90 -13.53 -0.84 -14.51
CA THR A 90 -12.72 0.28 -15.03
C THR A 90 -13.00 1.59 -14.31
N GLN A 91 -14.09 1.64 -13.54
CA GLN A 91 -14.50 2.78 -12.75
C GLN A 91 -14.55 2.39 -11.28
N LEU A 92 -14.07 3.29 -10.43
CA LEU A 92 -14.17 3.16 -8.99
C LEU A 92 -15.63 3.38 -8.61
N GLU A 93 -16.34 2.31 -8.22
CA GLU A 93 -17.78 2.35 -7.91
C GLU A 93 -18.09 3.36 -6.80
N ASP A 94 -17.33 3.32 -5.71
CA ASP A 94 -17.43 4.25 -4.59
C ASP A 94 -16.07 4.88 -4.30
N PHE A 95 -15.82 6.06 -4.87
CA PHE A 95 -14.59 6.84 -4.64
C PHE A 95 -14.33 7.15 -3.16
N TYR A 96 -15.40 7.31 -2.37
CA TYR A 96 -15.32 7.71 -0.97
C TYR A 96 -15.13 6.55 0.01
N MET A 97 -15.07 5.28 -0.44
CA MET A 97 -14.97 4.09 0.44
C MET A 97 -13.98 3.04 -0.07
N THR A 98 -12.71 3.41 -0.20
CA THR A 98 -11.66 2.54 -0.78
C THR A 98 -10.91 1.71 0.26
N ASP A 99 -10.63 2.26 1.43
CA ASP A 99 -9.84 1.65 2.51
C ASP A 99 -10.63 1.53 3.83
N SER A 100 -10.02 0.93 4.85
CA SER A 100 -10.68 0.74 6.16
C SER A 100 -10.96 2.07 6.87
N ILE A 101 -10.10 3.07 6.68
CA ILE A 101 -10.24 4.41 7.28
C ILE A 101 -11.43 5.15 6.68
N SER A 102 -11.51 5.21 5.35
CA SER A 102 -12.62 5.86 4.65
C SER A 102 -13.96 5.15 4.89
N ARG A 103 -13.98 3.81 4.95
CA ARG A 103 -15.19 3.05 5.30
C ARG A 103 -15.68 3.29 6.72
N ALA A 104 -14.79 3.48 7.68
CA ALA A 104 -15.17 3.80 9.06
C ALA A 104 -15.58 5.27 9.25
N SER A 105 -15.38 6.14 8.25
CA SER A 105 -15.65 7.57 8.35
C SER A 105 -17.13 7.90 8.10
N PRO A 106 -17.86 8.46 9.08
CA PRO A 106 -19.24 8.90 8.88
C PRO A 106 -19.34 10.07 7.90
N THR A 107 -18.27 10.88 7.78
CA THR A 107 -18.20 11.99 6.82
C THR A 107 -18.17 11.45 5.39
N MET A 108 -17.36 10.42 5.13
CA MET A 108 -17.29 9.82 3.79
C MET A 108 -18.61 9.13 3.41
N ALA A 109 -19.30 8.52 4.37
CA ALA A 109 -20.66 8.00 4.13
C ALA A 109 -21.65 9.10 3.69
N LYS A 110 -21.58 10.30 4.29
CA LYS A 110 -22.37 11.46 3.86
C LYS A 110 -21.94 11.98 2.48
N CYS A 111 -20.66 11.92 2.14
CA CYS A 111 -20.18 12.27 0.79
C CYS A 111 -20.77 11.34 -0.28
N ILE A 112 -20.96 10.05 0.02
CA ILE A 112 -21.61 9.10 -0.89
C ILE A 112 -23.07 9.49 -1.12
N SER A 113 -23.84 9.73 -0.06
CA SER A 113 -25.25 10.12 -0.22
C SER A 113 -25.39 11.42 -1.01
N ALA A 114 -24.58 12.42 -0.71
CA ALA A 114 -24.55 13.68 -1.46
C ALA A 114 -24.18 13.48 -2.94
N ALA A 115 -23.17 12.64 -3.23
CA ALA A 115 -22.74 12.35 -4.60
C ALA A 115 -23.78 11.52 -5.39
N ARG A 116 -24.53 10.64 -4.73
CA ARG A 116 -25.63 9.89 -5.35
C ARG A 116 -26.84 10.79 -5.63
N HIS A 117 -27.18 11.68 -4.69
CA HIS A 117 -28.22 12.69 -4.87
C HIS A 117 -27.93 13.63 -6.04
N SER A 118 -26.69 14.13 -6.18
CA SER A 118 -26.32 15.03 -7.29
C SER A 118 -26.34 14.34 -8.66
N LYS A 119 -26.12 13.02 -8.69
CA LYS A 119 -26.22 12.19 -9.91
C LYS A 119 -27.66 11.76 -10.23
N GLY A 120 -28.67 12.17 -9.45
CA GLY A 120 -30.07 11.80 -9.69
C GLY A 120 -30.41 10.33 -9.41
N VAL A 121 -29.53 9.60 -8.74
CA VAL A 121 -29.77 8.20 -8.36
C VAL A 121 -30.59 8.20 -7.07
N LYS A 122 -31.81 7.65 -7.13
CA LYS A 122 -32.68 7.54 -5.95
C LYS A 122 -31.98 6.70 -4.87
N PRO A 123 -32.11 7.07 -3.58
CA PRO A 123 -31.54 6.27 -2.50
C PRO A 123 -32.22 4.89 -2.47
N GLU A 124 -31.44 3.81 -2.59
CA GLU A 124 -31.92 2.46 -2.30
C GLU A 124 -32.17 2.37 -0.79
N THR A 125 -33.41 2.02 -0.44
CA THR A 125 -33.91 1.77 0.91
C THR A 125 -33.30 0.53 1.54
#